data_AF-A0A2V7FJX3-F1
#
_entry.id   AF-A0A2V7FJX3-F1
#
_cell.length_a   1.000
_cell.length_b   1.000
_cell.length_c   1.000
_cell.angle_alpha   90.00
_cell.angle_beta   90.00
_cell.angle_gamma   90.00
#
_symmetry.space_group_name_H-M   'P 1'
#
loop_
_entity.id
_entity.type
_entity.pdbx_description
1 polymer ?
#
loop_
_entity_poly.entity_id
_entity_poly.type
_entity_poly.pdbx_seq_one_letter_code
_entity_poly.pdbx_strand_id
1 'polypeptide(L)'
;MTRLAAWALLVASLPFLALVKVAVVLYERGGYPTTLALAGGVACTTVVVTAYAAWAWHRFTGRVRLALVARRLALPLVVAYSAYALVYVSAGNVKSPQVRAYYASLHPLLRVALSTVILVDRDLVVTDLIRRRADYRTMGLPGNDGSLHYIQPDGYAHAVDLRTTGRSFVKNRLVQAYFWSMGFATLRHVGTADHLHVELPVR
;
A
#
# COMPACT_ATOMS: atom_id res chain seq x y z
N MET A 1 -30.21 -2.09 1.54
CA MET A 1 -29.25 -0.96 1.45
C MET A 1 -27.80 -1.41 1.69
N THR A 2 -27.52 -2.30 2.64
CA THR A 2 -26.15 -2.80 2.96
C THR A 2 -25.44 -3.48 1.78
N ARG A 3 -26.14 -4.34 1.01
CA ARG A 3 -25.58 -5.04 -0.16
C ARG A 3 -25.12 -4.10 -1.27
N LEU A 4 -25.89 -3.04 -1.56
CA LEU A 4 -25.54 -2.06 -2.59
C LEU A 4 -24.32 -1.22 -2.19
N ALA A 5 -24.26 -0.80 -0.93
CA ALA A 5 -23.11 -0.07 -0.40
C ALA A 5 -21.83 -0.91 -0.44
N ALA A 6 -21.90 -2.19 -0.05
CA ALA A 6 -20.78 -3.11 -0.12
C ALA A 6 -20.29 -3.32 -1.57
N TRP A 7 -21.22 -3.47 -2.51
CA TRP A 7 -20.88 -3.55 -3.94
C TRP A 7 -20.22 -2.27 -4.46
N ALA A 8 -20.76 -1.10 -4.12
CA ALA A 8 -20.19 0.18 -4.53
C ALA A 8 -18.76 0.35 -3.97
N LEU A 9 -18.54 0.00 -2.71
CA LEU A 9 -17.21 0.01 -2.08
C LEU A 9 -16.24 -0.94 -2.78
N LEU A 10 -16.67 -2.15 -3.11
CA LEU A 10 -15.83 -3.13 -3.81
C LEU A 10 -15.42 -2.63 -5.21
N VAL A 11 -16.39 -2.13 -5.98
CA VAL A 11 -16.15 -1.57 -7.32
C VAL A 11 -15.23 -0.35 -7.23
N ALA A 12 -15.48 0.57 -6.29
CA ALA A 12 -14.63 1.75 -6.09
C ALA A 12 -13.20 1.40 -5.65
N SER A 13 -13.02 0.30 -4.91
CA SER A 13 -11.71 -0.14 -4.41
C SER A 13 -10.90 -0.91 -5.46
N LEU A 14 -11.57 -1.51 -6.47
CA LEU A 14 -10.91 -2.40 -7.44
C LEU A 14 -9.68 -1.80 -8.13
N PRO A 15 -9.66 -0.53 -8.60
CA PRO A 15 -8.45 0.04 -9.21
C PRO A 15 -7.25 0.03 -8.25
N PHE A 16 -7.48 0.37 -6.98
CA PHE A 16 -6.42 0.42 -5.98
C PHE A 16 -5.92 -0.98 -5.60
N LEU A 17 -6.85 -1.94 -5.48
CA LEU A 17 -6.49 -3.34 -5.23
C LEU A 17 -5.70 -3.93 -6.41
N ALA A 18 -6.10 -3.63 -7.65
CA ALA A 18 -5.39 -4.07 -8.85
C ALA A 18 -3.97 -3.50 -8.90
N LEU A 19 -3.80 -2.21 -8.59
CA LEU A 19 -2.50 -1.54 -8.57
C LEU A 19 -1.52 -2.27 -7.65
N VAL A 20 -1.93 -2.51 -6.41
CA VAL A 20 -1.07 -3.14 -5.40
C VAL A 20 -0.86 -4.61 -5.72
N LYS A 21 -1.95 -5.36 -5.98
CA LYS A 21 -1.87 -6.81 -6.16
C LYS A 21 -1.02 -7.20 -7.35
N VAL A 22 -1.19 -6.54 -8.50
CA VAL A 22 -0.42 -6.85 -9.70
C VAL A 22 1.04 -6.49 -9.50
N ALA A 23 1.34 -5.32 -8.93
CA ALA A 23 2.72 -4.92 -8.67
C ALA A 23 3.41 -5.90 -7.71
N VAL A 24 2.76 -6.29 -6.61
CA VAL A 24 3.32 -7.28 -5.67
C VAL A 24 3.48 -8.64 -6.34
N VAL A 25 2.53 -9.12 -7.15
CA VAL A 25 2.67 -10.41 -7.84
C VAL A 25 3.84 -10.40 -8.84
N LEU A 26 4.01 -9.34 -9.62
CA LEU A 26 5.14 -9.20 -10.54
C LEU A 26 6.47 -9.14 -9.78
N TYR A 27 6.49 -8.44 -8.65
CA TYR A 27 7.65 -8.35 -7.78
C TYR A 27 7.93 -9.61 -6.95
N GLU A 28 6.96 -10.41 -6.55
CA GLU A 28 7.21 -11.58 -5.67
C GLU A 28 7.37 -12.86 -6.48
N ARG A 29 6.55 -13.03 -7.53
CA ARG A 29 6.51 -14.25 -8.34
C ARG A 29 7.20 -14.10 -9.68
N GLY A 30 7.18 -12.90 -10.27
CA GLY A 30 7.59 -12.68 -11.66
C GLY A 30 9.06 -12.38 -11.92
N GLY A 31 9.92 -12.31 -10.91
CA GLY A 31 11.33 -11.92 -11.10
C GLY A 31 11.57 -10.42 -11.37
N TYR A 32 10.52 -9.61 -11.54
CA TYR A 32 10.69 -8.23 -12.00
C TYR A 32 11.24 -7.27 -10.93
N PRO A 33 12.12 -6.31 -11.32
CA PRO A 33 12.53 -5.23 -10.46
C PRO A 33 11.34 -4.33 -10.10
N THR A 34 11.43 -3.63 -8.97
CA THR A 34 10.35 -2.82 -8.38
C THR A 34 9.73 -1.83 -9.36
N THR A 35 10.53 -1.18 -10.21
CA THR A 35 10.05 -0.22 -11.21
C THR A 35 9.17 -0.87 -12.27
N LEU A 36 9.57 -2.02 -12.82
CA LEU A 36 8.79 -2.77 -13.80
C LEU A 36 7.53 -3.38 -13.18
N ALA A 37 7.64 -3.90 -11.96
CA ALA A 37 6.51 -4.41 -11.21
C ALA A 37 5.44 -3.32 -10.97
N LEU A 38 5.87 -2.13 -10.51
CA LEU A 38 4.97 -1.00 -10.32
C LEU A 38 4.38 -0.51 -11.64
N ALA A 39 5.17 -0.46 -12.72
CA ALA A 39 4.67 -0.10 -14.05
C ALA A 39 3.58 -1.08 -14.53
N GLY A 40 3.73 -2.38 -14.28
CA GLY A 40 2.70 -3.38 -14.56
C GLY A 40 1.42 -3.17 -13.75
N GLY A 41 1.55 -2.82 -12.46
CA GLY A 41 0.40 -2.42 -11.63
C GLY A 41 -0.32 -1.18 -12.16
N VAL A 42 0.44 -0.15 -12.57
CA VAL A 42 -0.10 1.08 -13.19
C VAL A 42 -0.82 0.76 -14.51
N ALA A 43 -0.23 -0.07 -15.36
CA ALA A 43 -0.82 -0.48 -16.64
C ALA A 43 -2.14 -1.23 -16.43
N CYS A 44 -2.16 -2.23 -15.55
CA CYS A 44 -3.38 -2.98 -15.22
C CYS A 44 -4.47 -2.05 -14.66
N THR A 45 -4.12 -1.18 -13.72
CA THR A 45 -5.06 -0.22 -13.12
C THR A 45 -5.60 0.76 -14.13
N THR A 46 -4.76 1.21 -15.07
CA THR A 46 -5.17 2.09 -16.17
C THR A 46 -6.24 1.42 -17.03
N VAL A 47 -6.13 0.11 -17.30
CA VAL A 47 -7.17 -0.66 -18.01
C VAL A 47 -8.48 -0.67 -17.22
N VAL A 48 -8.43 -0.94 -15.91
CA VAL A 48 -9.62 -0.95 -15.04
C VAL A 48 -10.32 0.42 -15.03
N VAL A 49 -9.56 1.49 -14.80
CA VAL A 49 -10.09 2.86 -14.76
C VAL A 49 -10.62 3.28 -16.13
N THR A 50 -9.95 2.88 -17.21
CA THR A 50 -10.44 3.11 -18.59
C THR A 50 -11.78 2.42 -18.81
N ALA A 51 -11.93 1.17 -18.37
CA ALA A 51 -13.19 0.44 -18.50
C ALA A 51 -14.32 1.15 -17.74
N TYR A 52 -14.08 1.62 -16.51
CA TYR A 52 -15.06 2.37 -15.73
C TYR A 52 -15.46 3.68 -16.40
N ALA A 53 -14.46 4.48 -16.81
CA ALA A 53 -14.70 5.76 -17.45
C ALA A 53 -15.39 5.60 -18.82
N ALA A 54 -15.01 4.58 -19.60
CA ALA A 54 -15.63 4.29 -20.89
C ALA A 54 -17.08 3.83 -20.74
N TRP A 55 -17.37 2.97 -19.75
CA TRP A 55 -18.72 2.54 -19.43
C TRP A 55 -19.61 3.71 -19.02
N ALA A 56 -19.12 4.58 -18.12
CA ALA A 56 -19.82 5.79 -17.72
C ALA A 56 -20.05 6.73 -18.92
N TRP A 57 -19.01 6.97 -19.71
CA TRP A 57 -19.07 7.83 -20.89
C TRP A 57 -20.07 7.33 -21.93
N HIS A 58 -20.10 6.02 -22.19
CA HIS A 58 -21.08 5.38 -23.07
C HIS A 58 -22.50 5.60 -22.56
N ARG A 59 -22.72 5.46 -21.24
CA ARG A 59 -24.04 5.63 -20.63
C ARG A 59 -24.62 7.05 -20.81
N PHE A 60 -23.75 8.06 -20.93
CA PHE A 60 -24.16 9.46 -21.10
C PHE A 60 -24.15 9.94 -22.56
N THR A 61 -23.26 9.42 -23.41
CA THR A 61 -23.04 9.95 -24.77
C THR A 61 -23.38 8.97 -25.89
N GLY A 62 -23.63 7.69 -25.58
CA GLY A 62 -23.82 6.62 -26.55
C GLY A 62 -22.58 6.26 -27.37
N ARG A 63 -21.41 6.85 -27.08
CA ARG A 63 -20.16 6.64 -27.82
C ARG A 63 -19.09 6.06 -26.90
N VAL A 64 -18.14 5.28 -27.42
CA VAL A 64 -16.97 4.81 -26.68
C VAL A 64 -15.71 5.32 -27.37
N ARG A 65 -14.83 6.00 -26.62
CA ARG A 65 -13.53 6.47 -27.11
C ARG A 65 -12.40 5.97 -26.20
N LEU A 66 -12.16 4.66 -26.20
CA LEU A 66 -11.23 3.99 -25.28
C LEU A 66 -9.83 4.64 -25.27
N ALA A 67 -9.22 4.83 -26.43
CA ALA A 67 -7.87 5.39 -26.52
C ALA A 67 -7.78 6.83 -25.97
N LEU A 68 -8.83 7.64 -26.21
CA LEU A 68 -8.89 9.00 -25.68
C LEU A 68 -9.04 8.99 -24.15
N VAL A 69 -9.97 8.18 -23.62
CA VAL A 69 -10.23 8.04 -22.19
C VAL A 69 -8.99 7.52 -21.47
N ALA A 70 -8.35 6.49 -22.00
CA ALA A 70 -7.13 5.92 -21.44
C ALA A 70 -6.02 6.96 -21.34
N ARG A 71 -5.71 7.63 -22.45
CA ARG A 71 -4.57 8.56 -22.53
C ARG A 71 -4.80 9.88 -21.79
N ARG A 72 -6.02 10.40 -21.77
CA ARG A 72 -6.32 11.75 -21.24
C ARG A 72 -6.89 11.75 -19.83
N LEU A 73 -7.47 10.64 -19.36
CA LEU A 73 -8.12 10.58 -18.05
C LEU A 73 -7.50 9.48 -17.18
N ALA A 74 -7.57 8.22 -17.62
CA ALA A 74 -7.19 7.10 -16.77
C ALA A 74 -5.69 7.10 -16.44
N LEU A 75 -4.82 7.14 -17.45
CA LEU A 75 -3.37 7.07 -17.24
C LEU A 75 -2.86 8.24 -16.38
N PRO A 76 -3.17 9.52 -16.66
CA PRO A 76 -2.73 10.62 -15.80
C PRO A 76 -3.21 10.48 -14.35
N LEU A 77 -4.45 10.03 -14.14
CA LEU A 77 -5.01 9.84 -12.80
C LEU A 77 -4.26 8.73 -12.02
N VAL A 78 -4.03 7.58 -12.66
CA VAL A 78 -3.30 6.47 -12.02
C VAL A 78 -1.84 6.88 -11.74
N VAL A 79 -1.18 7.53 -12.69
CA VAL A 79 0.20 8.01 -12.51
C VAL A 79 0.28 9.04 -11.38
N ALA A 80 -0.64 10.00 -11.33
CA ALA A 80 -0.69 11.00 -10.27
C ALA A 80 -0.89 10.37 -8.89
N TYR A 81 -1.80 9.40 -8.78
CA TYR A 81 -2.00 8.67 -7.54
C TYR A 81 -0.77 7.86 -7.12
N SER A 82 -0.16 7.12 -8.05
CA SER A 82 1.07 6.37 -7.77
C SER A 82 2.21 7.30 -7.33
N ALA A 83 2.41 8.43 -8.02
CA ALA A 83 3.42 9.42 -7.63
C ALA A 83 3.15 9.98 -6.23
N TYR A 84 1.90 10.38 -5.94
CA TYR A 84 1.49 10.82 -4.61
C TYR A 84 1.80 9.76 -3.55
N ALA A 85 1.39 8.51 -3.79
CA ALA A 85 1.61 7.41 -2.87
C ALA A 85 3.09 7.12 -2.62
N LEU A 86 3.96 7.33 -3.62
CA LEU A 86 5.40 7.13 -3.45
C LEU A 86 6.06 8.21 -2.60
N VAL A 87 5.55 9.44 -2.58
CA VAL A 87 6.29 10.57 -1.99
C VAL A 87 5.64 11.13 -0.73
N TYR A 88 4.36 10.85 -0.49
CA TYR A 88 3.60 11.51 0.55
C TYR A 88 2.95 10.54 1.55
N VAL A 89 3.10 10.87 2.83
CA VAL A 89 2.26 10.40 3.93
C VAL A 89 1.89 11.58 4.82
N SER A 90 0.65 11.62 5.28
CA SER A 90 0.15 12.69 6.15
C SER A 90 0.78 12.61 7.54
N ALA A 91 1.00 13.76 8.17
CA ALA A 91 1.47 13.84 9.56
C ALA A 91 0.47 13.21 10.55
N GLY A 92 -0.82 13.17 10.22
CA GLY A 92 -1.84 12.50 11.05
C GLY A 92 -1.77 10.96 10.98
N ASN A 93 -1.13 10.41 9.95
CA ASN A 93 -1.02 8.96 9.74
C ASN A 93 0.33 8.38 10.19
N VAL A 94 1.15 9.17 10.89
CA VAL A 94 2.46 8.73 11.43
C VAL A 94 2.55 9.06 12.91
N LYS A 95 3.28 8.23 13.68
CA LYS A 95 3.46 8.43 15.12
C LYS A 95 4.29 9.67 15.46
N SER A 96 5.25 10.04 14.59
CA SER A 96 6.14 11.17 14.83
C SER A 96 6.67 11.78 13.52
N PRO A 97 7.17 13.03 13.55
CA PRO A 97 7.83 13.65 12.39
C PRO A 97 9.01 12.84 11.87
N GLN A 98 9.73 12.14 12.74
CA GLN A 98 10.86 11.29 12.38
C GLN A 98 10.42 10.10 11.52
N VAL A 99 9.33 9.40 11.91
CA VAL A 99 8.76 8.31 11.09
C VAL A 99 8.36 8.82 9.71
N ARG A 100 7.77 10.01 9.64
CA ARG A 100 7.42 10.64 8.35
C ARG A 100 8.62 10.94 7.48
N ALA A 101 9.73 11.40 8.07
CA ALA A 101 10.96 11.70 7.34
C ALA A 101 11.56 10.46 6.66
N TYR A 102 11.30 9.27 7.20
CA TYR A 102 11.78 7.99 6.68
C TYR A 102 10.85 7.36 5.63
N TYR A 103 9.74 8.00 5.29
CA TYR A 103 8.76 7.45 4.36
C TYR A 103 9.37 7.04 3.01
N ALA A 104 10.25 7.87 2.45
CA ALA A 104 10.88 7.61 1.15
C ALA A 104 11.85 6.42 1.16
N SER A 105 12.31 5.98 2.34
CA SER A 105 13.16 4.80 2.51
C SER A 105 12.37 3.50 2.60
N LEU A 106 11.04 3.55 2.73
CA LEU A 106 10.19 2.36 2.65
C LEU A 106 10.12 1.85 1.21
N HIS A 107 10.06 0.53 1.03
CA HIS A 107 9.96 -0.06 -0.30
C HIS A 107 8.75 0.51 -1.07
N PRO A 108 8.89 0.90 -2.35
CA PRO A 108 7.81 1.52 -3.14
C PRO A 108 6.48 0.79 -3.11
N LEU A 109 6.46 -0.54 -3.11
CA LEU A 109 5.22 -1.32 -3.09
C LEU A 109 4.49 -1.24 -1.75
N LEU A 110 5.24 -1.19 -0.63
CA LEU A 110 4.67 -0.95 0.69
C LEU A 110 4.09 0.45 0.80
N ARG A 111 4.75 1.46 0.22
CA ARG A 111 4.22 2.84 0.16
C ARG A 111 2.89 2.93 -0.58
N VAL A 112 2.78 2.28 -1.74
CA VAL A 112 1.52 2.26 -2.52
C VAL A 112 0.43 1.48 -1.79
N ALA A 113 0.74 0.36 -1.15
CA ALA A 113 -0.20 -0.40 -0.34
C ALA A 113 -0.68 0.39 0.89
N LEU A 114 0.25 1.03 1.60
CA LEU A 114 -0.03 1.85 2.77
C LEU A 114 -0.92 3.05 2.42
N SER A 115 -0.59 3.77 1.35
CA SER A 115 -1.40 4.89 0.86
C SER A 115 -2.82 4.44 0.50
N THR A 116 -2.96 3.25 -0.09
CA THR A 116 -4.25 2.66 -0.46
C THR A 116 -5.12 2.37 0.75
N VAL A 117 -4.58 1.73 1.78
CA VAL A 117 -5.38 1.43 2.99
C VAL A 117 -5.73 2.70 3.77
N ILE A 118 -4.84 3.70 3.82
CA ILE A 118 -5.09 5.00 4.48
C ILE A 118 -6.27 5.75 3.83
N LEU A 119 -6.51 5.61 2.52
CA LEU A 119 -7.67 6.23 1.87
C LEU A 119 -9.01 5.77 2.48
N VAL A 120 -9.07 4.50 2.88
CA VAL A 120 -10.26 3.85 3.46
C VAL A 120 -10.27 3.99 4.98
N ASP A 121 -9.09 3.92 5.60
CA ASP A 121 -8.90 3.95 7.04
C ASP A 121 -8.03 5.15 7.45
N ARG A 122 -8.70 6.31 7.54
CA ARG A 122 -8.06 7.61 7.77
C ARG A 122 -7.33 7.73 9.10
N ASP A 123 -7.69 6.89 10.07
CA ASP A 123 -7.10 6.85 11.42
C ASP A 123 -5.94 5.84 11.53
N LEU A 124 -5.52 5.22 10.42
CA LEU A 124 -4.39 4.29 10.44
C LEU A 124 -3.10 5.07 10.74
N VAL A 125 -2.33 4.58 11.72
CA VAL A 125 -1.09 5.22 12.15
C VAL A 125 0.08 4.28 11.94
N VAL A 126 1.05 4.73 11.15
CA VAL A 126 2.37 4.11 11.01
C VAL A 126 3.19 4.43 12.26
N THR A 127 3.60 3.39 12.97
CA THR A 127 4.37 3.53 14.21
C THR A 127 5.87 3.41 14.01
N ASP A 128 6.29 2.65 13.00
CA ASP A 128 7.71 2.45 12.70
C ASP A 128 7.91 2.05 11.22
N LEU A 129 9.07 2.38 10.67
CA LEU A 129 9.46 2.12 9.28
C LEU A 129 10.90 1.59 9.19
N ILE A 130 11.84 2.31 9.80
CA ILE A 130 13.26 1.97 9.80
C ILE A 130 13.72 1.75 11.22
N ARG A 131 14.51 0.69 11.43
CA ARG A 131 15.27 0.47 12.66
C ARG A 131 16.76 0.44 12.37
N ARG A 132 17.55 0.63 13.42
CA ARG A 132 18.98 0.37 13.48
C ARG A 132 19.24 -0.64 14.58
N ARG A 133 20.39 -1.33 14.53
CA ARG A 133 20.82 -2.22 15.62
C ARG A 133 20.86 -1.54 16.99
N ALA A 134 21.14 -0.24 17.03
CA ALA A 134 21.12 0.54 18.27
C ALA A 134 19.70 0.69 18.86
N ASP A 135 18.66 0.74 18.02
CA ASP A 135 17.27 0.89 18.46
C ASP A 135 16.78 -0.36 19.18
N TYR A 136 17.23 -1.55 18.78
CA TYR A 136 16.94 -2.78 19.53
C TYR A 136 17.56 -2.75 20.94
N ARG A 137 18.77 -2.22 21.07
CA ARG A 137 19.44 -2.07 22.38
C ARG A 137 18.69 -1.12 23.30
N THR A 138 18.17 0.00 22.78
CA THR A 138 17.36 0.93 23.60
C THR A 138 16.02 0.33 24.01
N MET A 139 15.50 -0.63 23.25
CA MET A 139 14.31 -1.43 23.60
C MET A 139 14.62 -2.61 24.55
N GLY A 140 15.89 -2.84 24.93
CA GLY A 140 16.28 -3.99 25.74
C GLY A 140 16.19 -5.33 25.00
N LEU A 141 16.15 -5.31 23.65
CA LEU A 141 16.07 -6.49 22.81
C LEU A 141 17.44 -6.80 22.19
N PRO A 142 17.75 -8.09 21.93
CA PRO A 142 18.91 -8.43 21.12
C PRO A 142 18.74 -7.86 19.70
N GLY A 143 19.84 -7.45 19.08
CA GLY A 143 19.82 -7.04 17.69
C GLY A 143 19.34 -8.19 16.80
N ASN A 144 18.33 -7.93 15.97
CA ASN A 144 17.86 -8.90 14.97
C ASN A 144 18.46 -8.56 13.60
N ASP A 145 19.47 -9.31 13.18
CA ASP A 145 20.15 -9.09 11.89
C ASP A 145 19.28 -9.40 10.67
N GLY A 146 18.23 -10.20 10.83
CA GLY A 146 17.23 -10.48 9.79
C GLY A 146 16.06 -9.48 9.75
N SER A 147 16.14 -8.37 10.49
CA SER A 147 15.05 -7.40 10.58
C SER A 147 14.82 -6.67 9.26
N LEU A 148 13.63 -6.83 8.66
CA LEU A 148 13.24 -6.12 7.43
C LEU A 148 12.96 -4.62 7.62
N HIS A 149 12.96 -4.13 8.87
CA HIS A 149 13.05 -2.69 9.16
C HIS A 149 14.44 -2.10 8.89
N TYR A 150 15.47 -2.91 8.65
CA TYR A 150 16.76 -2.41 8.21
C TYR A 150 16.71 -2.08 6.71
N ILE A 151 17.57 -1.16 6.27
CA ILE A 151 17.79 -0.95 4.84
C ILE A 151 18.43 -2.21 4.27
N GLN A 152 17.74 -2.79 3.30
CA GLN A 152 18.13 -3.99 2.58
C GLN A 152 19.07 -3.63 1.41
N PRO A 153 19.70 -4.61 0.73
CA PRO A 153 20.63 -4.34 -0.36
C PRO A 153 20.07 -3.51 -1.51
N ASP A 154 18.75 -3.52 -1.71
CA ASP A 154 18.06 -2.71 -2.73
C ASP A 154 17.85 -1.24 -2.30
N GLY A 155 18.33 -0.86 -1.11
CA GLY A 155 18.29 0.51 -0.58
C GLY A 155 17.02 0.87 0.17
N TYR A 156 16.10 -0.08 0.40
CA TYR A 156 14.84 0.18 1.09
C TYR A 156 14.68 -0.64 2.37
N ALA A 157 13.87 -0.13 3.31
CA ALA A 157 13.26 -0.95 4.35
C ALA A 157 12.07 -1.70 3.76
N HIS A 158 11.92 -2.95 4.16
CA HIS A 158 10.93 -3.90 3.66
C HIS A 158 9.87 -4.27 4.68
N ALA A 159 9.82 -3.53 5.80
CA ALA A 159 8.78 -3.70 6.80
C ALA A 159 8.23 -2.37 7.32
N VAL A 160 6.99 -2.43 7.79
CA VAL A 160 6.28 -1.31 8.41
C VAL A 160 5.45 -1.82 9.59
N ASP A 161 5.45 -1.05 10.68
CA ASP A 161 4.59 -1.31 11.82
C ASP A 161 3.41 -0.36 11.83
N LEU A 162 2.22 -0.92 12.06
CA LEU A 162 0.96 -0.20 12.12
C LEU A 162 0.36 -0.31 13.52
N ARG A 163 -0.10 0.81 14.07
CA ARG A 163 -0.77 0.84 15.37
C ARG A 163 -2.03 -0.03 15.33
N THR A 164 -2.20 -0.87 16.35
CA THR A 164 -3.41 -1.66 16.62
C THR A 164 -4.12 -1.20 17.90
N THR A 165 -3.40 -0.62 18.86
CA THR A 165 -3.97 -0.06 20.09
C THR A 165 -4.96 1.06 19.81
N GLY A 166 -6.07 1.07 20.56
CA GLY A 166 -7.14 2.08 20.42
C GLY A 166 -8.02 1.90 19.18
N ARG A 167 -7.86 0.77 18.46
CA ARG A 167 -8.62 0.45 17.25
C ARG A 167 -9.44 -0.82 17.47
N SER A 168 -10.61 -0.90 16.83
CA SER A 168 -11.48 -2.07 16.99
C SER A 168 -10.84 -3.33 16.40
N PHE A 169 -11.19 -4.48 16.97
CA PHE A 169 -10.73 -5.79 16.47
C PHE A 169 -11.03 -5.97 14.97
N VAL A 170 -12.22 -5.57 14.53
CA VAL A 170 -12.66 -5.66 13.13
C VAL A 170 -11.77 -4.80 12.23
N LYS A 171 -11.49 -3.54 12.58
CA LYS A 171 -10.59 -2.67 11.81
C LYS A 171 -9.21 -3.31 11.67
N ASN A 172 -8.63 -3.79 12.77
CA ASN A 172 -7.32 -4.42 12.76
C ASN A 172 -7.28 -5.69 11.89
N ARG A 173 -8.33 -6.52 11.94
CA ARG A 173 -8.46 -7.71 11.09
C ARG A 173 -8.61 -7.37 9.61
N LEU A 174 -9.38 -6.33 9.26
CA LEU A 174 -9.53 -5.89 7.88
C LEU A 174 -8.23 -5.34 7.29
N VAL A 175 -7.48 -4.55 8.06
CA VAL A 175 -6.15 -4.06 7.64
C VAL A 175 -5.19 -5.23 7.44
N GLN A 176 -5.15 -6.17 8.38
CA GLN A 176 -4.33 -7.39 8.26
C GLN A 176 -4.71 -8.20 7.02
N ALA A 177 -6.01 -8.45 6.82
CA ALA A 177 -6.53 -9.19 5.67
C ALA A 177 -6.23 -8.49 4.34
N TYR A 178 -6.30 -7.15 4.30
CA TYR A 178 -5.90 -6.36 3.14
C TYR A 178 -4.45 -6.64 2.76
N PHE A 179 -3.49 -6.41 3.65
CA PHE A 179 -2.06 -6.63 3.34
C PHE A 179 -1.77 -8.08 2.96
N TRP A 180 -2.31 -9.04 3.72
CA TRP A 180 -2.18 -10.47 3.41
C TRP A 180 -2.72 -10.80 2.01
N SER A 181 -3.92 -10.30 1.66
CA SER A 181 -4.52 -10.54 0.34
C SER A 181 -3.72 -9.90 -0.79
N MET A 182 -3.03 -8.79 -0.54
CA MET A 182 -2.16 -8.13 -1.50
C MET A 182 -0.84 -8.90 -1.73
N GLY A 183 -0.45 -9.77 -0.80
CA GLY A 183 0.73 -10.63 -0.91
C GLY A 183 1.85 -10.27 0.07
N PHE A 184 1.59 -9.41 1.04
CA PHE A 184 2.52 -9.10 2.12
C PHE A 184 2.41 -10.13 3.25
N ALA A 185 3.51 -10.43 3.92
CA ALA A 185 3.47 -11.15 5.18
C ALA A 185 3.04 -10.21 6.30
N THR A 186 2.26 -10.73 7.26
CA THR A 186 1.73 -9.93 8.36
C THR A 186 1.82 -10.71 9.67
N LEU A 187 2.26 -10.04 10.73
CA LEU A 187 2.35 -10.60 12.06
C LEU A 187 1.90 -9.56 13.08
N ARG A 188 0.95 -9.90 13.95
CA ARG A 188 0.60 -9.01 15.06
C ARG A 188 1.49 -9.33 16.24
N HIS A 189 2.25 -8.35 16.70
CA HIS A 189 2.99 -8.43 17.95
C HIS A 189 2.13 -7.84 19.07
N VAL A 190 2.13 -8.50 20.23
CA VAL A 190 1.43 -8.04 21.45
C VAL A 190 2.42 -7.86 22.62
N GLY A 191 3.71 -8.15 22.41
CA GLY A 191 4.75 -8.17 23.44
C GLY A 191 5.25 -6.78 23.86
N THR A 192 6.25 -6.23 23.16
CA THR A 192 6.87 -4.93 23.49
C THR A 192 6.00 -3.73 23.15
N ALA A 193 5.15 -3.85 22.12
CA ALA A 193 4.08 -2.94 21.80
C ALA A 193 3.03 -3.69 20.97
N ASP A 194 1.74 -3.40 21.16
CA ASP A 194 0.69 -3.95 20.30
C ASP A 194 0.71 -3.21 18.95
N HIS A 195 1.12 -3.92 17.90
CA HIS A 195 1.17 -3.42 16.53
C HIS A 195 1.02 -4.57 15.53
N LEU A 196 0.62 -4.21 14.31
CA LEU A 196 0.64 -5.08 13.16
C LEU A 196 1.92 -4.81 12.36
N HIS A 197 2.81 -5.78 12.34
CA HIS A 197 3.96 -5.82 11.47
C HIS A 197 3.54 -6.29 10.08
N VAL A 198 3.97 -5.59 9.04
CA VAL A 198 3.73 -5.92 7.64
C VAL A 198 5.07 -5.89 6.92
N GLU A 199 5.37 -6.94 6.17
CA GLU A 199 6.64 -7.06 5.46
C GLU A 199 6.47 -7.56 4.02
N LEU A 200 7.41 -7.14 3.18
CA LEU A 200 7.61 -7.63 1.82
C LEU A 200 8.94 -8.40 1.79
N PRO A 201 8.98 -9.65 1.33
CA PRO A 201 10.24 -10.38 1.20
C PRO A 201 11.27 -9.66 0.33
N VAL A 202 12.54 -9.75 0.73
CA VAL A 202 13.66 -9.21 -0.05
C VAL A 202 14.01 -10.19 -1.16
N ARG A 203 14.35 -9.64 -2.31
CA ARG A 203 14.92 -10.37 -3.45
C ARG A 203 16.40 -10.16 -3.62
#